data_AF-A0A914NPX5-F1
#
_entry.id   AF-A0A914NPX5-F1
#
_cell.length_a   1.000
_cell.length_b   1.000
_cell.length_c   1.000
_cell.angle_alpha   90.00
_cell.angle_beta   90.00
_cell.angle_gamma   90.00
#
_symmetry.space_group_name_H-M   'P 1'
#
loop_
_entity.id
_entity.type
_entity.pdbx_description
1 polymer ?
#
loop_
_entity_poly.entity_id
_entity_poly.type
_entity_poly.pdbx_seq_one_letter_code
_entity_poly.pdbx_strand_id
1 'polypeptide(L)'
;MFNSNMDTNTTNSMEQTKNSASDEFSSFIDKLEQLWDKVHMEEFMREERRQQISNFHRKLLSDLLTGEDKLVTEVGVHIVEYRKAVNGLNQLLCEPSFDESAYLPGSVSLLEALNVECKRLTKRRDQGFKVQKELFDTYELACKRLGEQPENVDGLNERVCFL
;
A
#
# COMPACT_ATOMS: atom_id res chain seq x y z
N MET A 1 1.54 -13.75 24.86
CA MET A 1 0.44 -14.74 24.67
C MET A 1 -0.89 -13.99 24.62
N PHE A 2 -1.21 -13.34 23.50
CA PHE A 2 -2.54 -12.78 23.20
C PHE A 2 -2.59 -12.63 21.67
N ASN A 3 -3.14 -13.63 20.98
CA ASN A 3 -3.55 -13.52 19.55
C ASN A 3 -4.50 -14.67 19.12
N SER A 4 -4.58 -15.76 19.89
CA SER A 4 -5.36 -16.95 19.49
C SER A 4 -6.89 -16.77 19.41
N ASN A 5 -7.48 -15.70 19.96
CA ASN A 5 -8.93 -15.47 19.93
C ASN A 5 -9.40 -14.58 18.76
N MET A 6 -8.49 -13.88 18.09
CA MET A 6 -8.82 -12.98 16.97
C MET A 6 -8.78 -13.73 15.63
N ASP A 7 -7.85 -14.69 15.51
CA ASP A 7 -7.71 -15.54 14.34
C ASP A 7 -8.88 -16.52 14.18
N THR A 8 -9.42 -17.05 15.29
CA THR A 8 -10.54 -18.01 15.29
C THR A 8 -11.89 -17.36 14.93
N ASN A 9 -12.12 -16.11 15.33
CA ASN A 9 -13.33 -15.38 14.96
C ASN A 9 -13.31 -14.95 13.49
N THR A 10 -12.16 -14.56 12.96
CA THR A 10 -12.01 -14.14 11.55
C THR A 10 -12.12 -15.34 10.60
N THR A 11 -11.50 -16.48 10.94
CA THR A 11 -11.62 -17.72 10.16
C THR A 11 -13.05 -18.25 10.15
N ASN A 12 -13.75 -18.21 11.28
CA ASN A 12 -15.18 -18.58 11.33
C ASN A 12 -16.05 -17.62 10.49
N SER A 13 -15.75 -16.32 10.48
CA SER A 13 -16.48 -15.35 9.65
C SER A 13 -16.28 -15.59 8.15
N MET A 14 -15.04 -15.86 7.72
CA MET A 14 -14.74 -16.07 6.30
C MET A 14 -15.29 -17.39 5.78
N GLU A 15 -15.25 -18.44 6.61
CA GLU A 15 -15.87 -19.73 6.27
C GLU A 15 -17.41 -19.61 6.19
N GLN A 16 -18.03 -18.82 7.08
CA GLN A 16 -19.46 -18.50 6.98
C GLN A 16 -19.79 -17.75 5.68
N THR A 17 -19.03 -16.73 5.32
CA THR A 17 -19.27 -15.97 4.07
C THR A 17 -19.11 -16.84 2.83
N LYS A 18 -18.08 -17.70 2.81
CA LYS A 18 -17.84 -18.67 1.73
C LYS A 18 -19.01 -19.63 1.57
N ASN A 19 -19.52 -20.19 2.68
CA ASN A 19 -20.65 -21.10 2.66
C ASN A 19 -21.92 -20.40 2.17
N SER A 20 -22.23 -19.20 2.68
CA SER A 20 -23.37 -18.41 2.21
C SER A 20 -23.29 -18.09 0.71
N ALA A 21 -22.12 -17.71 0.20
CA ALA A 21 -21.93 -17.42 -1.22
C ALA A 21 -22.12 -18.67 -2.10
N SER A 22 -21.66 -19.84 -1.63
CA SER A 22 -21.86 -21.12 -2.31
C SER A 22 -23.33 -21.54 -2.35
N ASP A 23 -24.04 -21.34 -1.24
CA ASP A 23 -25.48 -21.65 -1.13
C ASP A 23 -26.30 -20.72 -2.03
N GLU A 24 -26.00 -19.42 -2.03
CA GLU A 24 -26.62 -18.45 -2.92
C GLU A 24 -26.39 -18.80 -4.39
N PHE A 25 -25.14 -19.11 -4.78
CA PHE A 25 -24.80 -19.50 -6.13
C PHE A 25 -25.57 -20.76 -6.57
N SER A 26 -25.59 -21.79 -5.72
CA SER A 26 -26.38 -23.01 -5.96
C SER A 26 -27.87 -22.70 -6.16
N SER A 27 -28.44 -21.83 -5.32
CA SER A 27 -29.84 -21.42 -5.44
C SER A 27 -30.17 -20.69 -6.76
N PHE A 28 -29.20 -19.96 -7.32
CA PHE A 28 -29.36 -19.31 -8.63
C PHE A 28 -29.31 -20.32 -9.77
N ILE A 29 -28.43 -21.33 -9.68
CA ILE A 29 -28.39 -22.42 -10.66
C ILE A 29 -29.71 -23.21 -10.63
N ASP A 30 -30.24 -23.54 -9.47
CA ASP A 30 -31.53 -24.25 -9.35
C ASP A 30 -32.67 -23.44 -9.96
N LYS A 31 -32.69 -22.12 -9.77
CA LYS A 31 -33.68 -21.24 -10.41
C LYS A 31 -33.53 -21.20 -11.93
N LEU A 32 -32.30 -21.23 -12.46
CA LEU A 32 -32.06 -21.29 -13.89
C LEU A 32 -32.55 -22.60 -14.49
N GLU A 33 -32.30 -23.74 -13.84
CA GLU A 33 -32.82 -25.05 -14.26
C GLU A 33 -34.35 -25.04 -14.29
N GLN A 34 -35.01 -24.49 -13.26
CA GLN A 34 -36.47 -24.32 -13.26
C GLN A 34 -36.98 -23.43 -14.40
N LEU A 35 -36.22 -22.41 -14.81
CA LEU A 35 -36.58 -21.58 -15.97
C LEU A 35 -36.40 -22.33 -17.28
N TRP A 36 -35.36 -23.15 -17.41
CA TRP A 36 -35.12 -24.00 -18.58
C TRP A 36 -36.19 -25.09 -18.71
N ASP A 37 -36.68 -25.63 -17.59
CA ASP A 37 -37.81 -26.56 -17.58
C ASP A 37 -39.10 -25.95 -18.10
N LYS A 38 -39.40 -24.69 -17.74
CA LYS A 38 -40.62 -23.98 -18.19
C LYS A 38 -40.70 -23.79 -19.69
N VAL A 39 -39.55 -23.74 -20.36
CA VAL A 39 -39.47 -23.57 -21.83
C VAL A 39 -39.12 -24.87 -22.55
N HIS A 40 -39.10 -26.01 -21.84
CA HIS A 40 -38.70 -27.31 -22.35
C HIS A 40 -37.36 -27.27 -23.11
N MET A 41 -36.37 -26.56 -22.55
CA MET A 41 -35.06 -26.42 -23.18
C MET A 41 -34.35 -27.78 -23.29
N GLU A 42 -33.81 -28.08 -24.47
CA GLU A 42 -33.03 -29.29 -24.71
C GLU A 42 -31.71 -29.31 -23.94
N GLU A 43 -31.29 -30.51 -23.53
CA GLU A 43 -30.14 -30.71 -22.64
C GLU A 43 -28.83 -30.14 -23.20
N PHE A 44 -28.61 -30.23 -24.52
CA PHE A 44 -27.40 -29.69 -25.12
C PHE A 44 -27.31 -28.15 -24.97
N MET A 45 -28.43 -27.44 -25.05
CA MET A 45 -28.49 -25.98 -24.85
C MET A 45 -28.29 -25.62 -23.39
N ARG A 46 -28.82 -26.43 -22.47
CA ARG A 46 -28.60 -26.26 -21.03
C ARG A 46 -27.12 -26.43 -20.69
N GLU A 47 -26.47 -27.45 -21.26
CA GLU A 47 -25.06 -27.71 -21.05
C GLU A 47 -24.17 -26.56 -21.55
N GLU A 48 -24.47 -26.03 -22.74
CA GLU A 48 -23.75 -24.86 -23.26
C GLU A 48 -23.87 -23.65 -22.29
N ARG A 49 -25.07 -23.41 -21.77
CA ARG A 49 -25.31 -22.33 -20.81
C ARG A 49 -24.63 -22.58 -19.45
N ARG A 50 -24.65 -23.81 -18.94
CA ARG A 50 -23.91 -24.20 -17.72
C ARG A 50 -22.40 -23.98 -17.90
N GLN A 51 -21.85 -24.33 -19.05
CA GLN A 51 -20.44 -24.09 -19.34
C GLN A 51 -20.11 -22.59 -19.38
N GLN A 52 -20.98 -21.77 -19.97
CA GLN A 52 -20.82 -20.30 -19.96
C GLN A 52 -20.83 -19.74 -18.54
N ILE A 53 -21.79 -20.15 -17.69
CA ILE A 53 -21.87 -19.73 -16.29
C ILE A 53 -20.60 -20.14 -15.52
N SER A 54 -20.16 -21.39 -15.67
CA SER A 54 -18.92 -21.91 -15.08
C SER A 54 -17.70 -21.10 -15.50
N ASN A 55 -17.62 -20.73 -16.78
CA ASN A 55 -16.55 -19.89 -17.31
C ASN A 55 -16.57 -18.47 -16.70
N PHE A 56 -17.74 -17.83 -16.59
CA PHE A 56 -17.85 -16.52 -15.96
C PHE A 56 -17.48 -16.56 -14.48
N HIS A 57 -17.97 -17.55 -13.74
CA HIS A 57 -17.65 -17.71 -12.33
C HIS A 57 -16.15 -17.92 -12.11
N ARG A 58 -15.53 -18.83 -12.89
CA ARG A 58 -14.08 -19.08 -12.82
C ARG A 58 -13.28 -17.82 -13.14
N LYS A 59 -13.67 -17.09 -14.19
CA LYS A 59 -12.99 -15.85 -14.58
C LYS A 59 -13.07 -14.81 -13.46
N LEU A 60 -14.25 -14.58 -12.90
CA LEU A 60 -14.43 -13.62 -11.81
C LEU A 60 -13.55 -13.95 -10.60
N LEU A 61 -13.53 -15.21 -10.16
CA LEU A 61 -12.68 -15.63 -9.04
C LEU A 61 -11.19 -15.49 -9.36
N SER A 62 -10.80 -15.82 -10.59
CA SER A 62 -9.42 -15.65 -11.06
C SER A 62 -9.00 -14.18 -11.08
N ASP A 63 -9.88 -13.29 -11.54
CA ASP A 63 -9.62 -11.85 -11.61
C ASP A 63 -9.49 -11.26 -10.19
N LEU A 64 -10.34 -11.67 -9.24
CA LEU A 64 -10.23 -11.28 -7.84
C LEU A 64 -8.91 -11.74 -7.22
N LEU A 65 -8.55 -13.02 -7.39
CA LEU A 65 -7.29 -13.56 -6.87
C LEU A 65 -6.08 -12.83 -7.46
N THR A 66 -6.11 -12.56 -8.77
CA THR A 66 -5.05 -11.80 -9.45
C THR A 66 -4.96 -10.37 -8.91
N GLY A 67 -6.09 -9.76 -8.55
CA GLY A 67 -6.12 -8.44 -7.90
C GLY A 67 -5.44 -8.44 -6.53
N GLU A 68 -5.76 -9.43 -5.69
CA GLU A 68 -5.15 -9.56 -4.37
C GLU A 68 -3.64 -9.90 -4.46
N ASP A 69 -3.23 -10.76 -5.38
CA ASP A 69 -1.80 -11.05 -5.62
C ASP A 69 -1.02 -9.82 -6.06
N LYS A 70 -1.63 -8.98 -6.91
CA LYS A 70 -1.05 -7.69 -7.32
C LYS A 70 -0.93 -6.75 -6.12
N LEU A 71 -1.97 -6.64 -5.30
CA LEU A 71 -1.95 -5.82 -4.10
C LEU A 71 -0.79 -6.23 -3.16
N VAL A 72 -0.64 -7.54 -2.89
CA VAL A 72 0.46 -8.05 -2.05
C VAL A 72 1.83 -7.70 -2.65
N THR A 73 1.96 -7.83 -3.97
CA THR A 73 3.20 -7.49 -4.69
C THR A 73 3.50 -6.00 -4.61
N GLU A 74 2.51 -5.14 -4.85
CA GLU A 74 2.64 -3.68 -4.80
C GLU A 74 2.99 -3.19 -3.40
N VAL A 75 2.35 -3.73 -2.36
CA VAL A 75 2.69 -3.45 -0.95
C VAL A 75 4.15 -3.79 -0.68
N GLY A 76 4.63 -4.96 -1.15
CA GLY A 76 6.03 -5.36 -1.01
C GLY A 76 7.00 -4.39 -1.70
N VAL A 77 6.69 -3.97 -2.93
CA VAL A 77 7.50 -3.00 -3.70
C VAL A 77 7.56 -1.67 -2.96
N HIS A 78 6.43 -1.13 -2.54
CA HIS A 78 6.39 0.15 -1.84
C HIS A 78 7.09 0.12 -0.49
N ILE A 79 7.02 -0.98 0.27
CA ILE A 79 7.79 -1.14 1.52
C ILE A 79 9.28 -1.00 1.24
N VAL A 80 9.80 -1.62 0.18
CA VAL A 80 11.22 -1.52 -0.19
C VAL A 80 11.60 -0.09 -0.59
N GLU A 81 10.75 0.58 -1.36
CA GLU A 81 10.95 1.98 -1.78
C GLU A 81 10.97 2.94 -0.57
N TYR A 82 9.97 2.84 0.30
CA TYR A 82 9.90 3.68 1.49
C TYR A 82 11.05 3.41 2.46
N ARG A 83 11.48 2.15 2.65
CA ARG A 83 12.68 1.84 3.45
C ARG A 83 13.92 2.54 2.92
N LYS A 84 14.13 2.54 1.60
CA LYS A 84 15.25 3.24 0.97
C LYS A 84 15.17 4.75 1.23
N ALA A 85 13.99 5.34 1.04
CA ALA A 85 13.77 6.77 1.26
C ALA A 85 13.99 7.18 2.74
N VAL A 86 13.39 6.43 3.67
CA VAL A 86 13.54 6.65 5.12
C VAL A 86 14.99 6.51 5.55
N ASN A 87 15.71 5.48 5.09
CA ASN A 87 17.13 5.31 5.42
C ASN A 87 17.99 6.44 4.85
N GLY A 88 17.74 6.88 3.62
CA GLY A 88 18.44 8.01 3.02
C GLY A 88 18.18 9.31 3.79
N LEU A 89 16.94 9.56 4.21
CA LEU A 89 16.59 10.74 5.02
C LEU A 89 17.19 10.67 6.43
N ASN A 90 17.21 9.50 7.07
CA ASN A 90 17.83 9.33 8.38
C ASN A 90 19.34 9.58 8.31
N GLN A 91 20.02 9.09 7.28
CA GLN A 91 21.44 9.39 7.05
C GLN A 91 21.68 10.87 6.82
N LEU A 92 20.85 11.53 5.99
CA LEU A 92 20.95 12.97 5.72
C LEU A 92 20.75 13.83 6.98
N LEU A 93 19.83 13.42 7.85
CA LEU A 93 19.45 14.15 9.07
C LEU A 93 20.23 13.70 10.31
N CYS A 94 21.13 12.72 10.18
CA CYS A 94 21.83 12.06 11.28
C CYS A 94 20.88 11.52 12.36
N GLU A 95 19.72 11.00 11.95
CA GLU A 95 18.69 10.41 12.82
C GLU A 95 18.88 8.89 12.94
N PRO A 96 18.43 8.28 14.05
CA PRO A 96 18.45 6.83 14.18
C PRO A 96 17.57 6.15 13.13
N SER A 97 17.93 4.90 12.78
CA SER A 97 17.11 4.07 11.90
C SER A 97 15.70 3.85 12.47
N PHE A 98 14.71 3.77 11.58
CA PHE A 98 13.33 3.48 11.95
C PHE A 98 13.22 2.05 12.53
N ASP A 99 12.57 1.92 13.68
CA ASP A 99 12.36 0.63 14.34
C ASP A 99 11.14 -0.08 13.74
N GLU A 100 11.39 -1.17 13.03
CA GLU A 100 10.35 -1.99 12.40
C GLU A 100 9.89 -3.16 13.28
N SER A 101 10.47 -3.36 14.48
CA SER A 101 10.23 -4.55 15.30
C SER A 101 8.77 -4.74 15.74
N ALA A 102 7.99 -3.66 15.78
CA ALA A 102 6.58 -3.67 16.13
C ALA A 102 5.65 -4.13 14.97
N TYR A 103 6.17 -4.31 13.75
CA TYR A 103 5.35 -4.53 12.56
C TYR A 103 5.66 -5.88 11.90
N LEU A 104 4.61 -6.50 11.37
CA LEU A 104 4.78 -7.73 10.58
C LEU A 104 5.41 -7.42 9.22
N PRO A 105 6.38 -8.23 8.76
CA PRO A 105 6.97 -8.08 7.43
C PRO A 105 5.92 -8.16 6.32
N GLY A 106 5.98 -7.23 5.37
CA GLY A 106 5.04 -7.20 4.23
C GLY A 106 3.61 -6.75 4.58
N SER A 107 3.35 -6.37 5.84
CA SER A 107 2.01 -5.92 6.24
C SER A 107 1.70 -4.51 5.75
N VAL A 108 0.41 -4.24 5.51
CA VAL A 108 -0.09 -2.89 5.22
C VAL A 108 0.23 -1.92 6.35
N SER A 109 0.19 -2.40 7.62
CA SER A 109 0.57 -1.57 8.77
C SER A 109 2.03 -1.11 8.74
N LEU A 110 2.95 -1.94 8.24
CA LEU A 110 4.34 -1.54 8.05
C LEU A 110 4.47 -0.49 6.94
N LEU A 111 3.77 -0.68 5.82
CA LEU A 111 3.76 0.29 4.72
C LEU A 111 3.25 1.66 5.19
N GLU A 112 2.16 1.69 5.94
CA GLU A 112 1.60 2.92 6.50
C GLU A 112 2.57 3.59 7.46
N ALA A 113 3.19 2.83 8.36
CA ALA A 113 4.16 3.36 9.32
C ALA A 113 5.38 3.97 8.61
N LEU A 114 5.92 3.29 7.60
CA LEU A 114 7.01 3.79 6.77
C LEU A 114 6.63 5.06 5.99
N ASN A 115 5.41 5.14 5.47
CA ASN A 115 4.91 6.34 4.79
C ASN A 115 4.79 7.53 5.75
N VAL A 116 4.25 7.30 6.96
CA VAL A 116 4.17 8.32 8.01
C VAL A 116 5.57 8.81 8.40
N GLU A 117 6.51 7.90 8.60
CA GLU A 117 7.89 8.24 8.94
C GLU A 117 8.59 9.02 7.82
N CYS A 118 8.42 8.58 6.57
CA CYS A 118 8.94 9.28 5.40
C CYS A 118 8.41 10.72 5.32
N LYS A 119 7.10 10.93 5.55
CA LYS A 119 6.50 12.27 5.60
C LYS A 119 7.05 13.11 6.76
N ARG A 120 7.23 12.52 7.94
CA ARG A 120 7.81 13.20 9.11
C ARG A 120 9.23 13.68 8.81
N LEU A 121 10.08 12.80 8.28
CA LEU A 121 11.47 13.10 7.93
C LEU A 121 11.57 14.13 6.80
N THR A 122 10.75 13.99 5.76
CA THR A 122 10.70 14.96 4.65
C THR A 122 10.34 16.35 5.16
N LYS A 123 9.30 16.46 6.00
CA LYS A 123 8.91 17.73 6.62
C LYS A 123 10.06 18.32 7.44
N ARG A 124 10.77 17.49 8.20
CA ARG A 124 11.92 17.92 9.02
C ARG A 124 13.08 18.42 8.16
N ARG A 125 13.41 17.71 7.09
CA ARG A 125 14.40 18.13 6.09
C ARG A 125 14.07 19.51 5.53
N ASP A 126 12.83 19.69 5.09
CA ASP A 126 12.40 20.95 4.45
C ASP A 126 12.45 22.12 5.44
N GLN A 127 12.06 21.88 6.70
CA GLN A 127 12.22 22.86 7.78
C GLN A 127 13.69 23.20 8.04
N GLY A 128 14.57 22.18 8.08
CA GLY A 128 16.00 22.37 8.25
C GLY A 128 16.61 23.21 7.13
N PHE A 129 16.26 22.94 5.87
CA PHE A 129 16.74 23.75 4.73
C PHE A 129 16.22 25.18 4.75
N LYS A 130 14.98 25.39 5.16
CA LYS A 130 14.45 26.74 5.34
C LYS A 130 15.26 27.53 6.36
N VAL A 131 15.54 26.94 7.52
CA VAL A 131 16.34 27.58 8.58
C VAL A 131 17.79 27.80 8.11
N GLN A 132 18.39 26.82 7.43
CA GLN A 132 19.75 26.95 6.90
C GLN A 132 19.87 28.13 5.93
N LYS A 133 18.88 28.30 5.05
CA LYS A 133 18.83 29.44 4.12
C LYS A 133 18.71 30.77 4.86
N GLU A 134 17.78 30.89 5.80
CA GLU A 134 17.57 32.11 6.59
C GLU A 134 18.83 32.50 7.40
N LEU A 135 19.54 31.51 7.95
CA LEU A 135 20.81 31.73 8.65
C LEU A 135 21.90 32.22 7.71
N PHE A 136 22.00 31.64 6.51
CA PHE A 136 22.99 32.05 5.53
C PHE A 136 22.72 33.48 5.02
N ASP A 137 21.46 33.82 4.72
CA ASP A 137 21.07 35.17 4.32
C ASP A 137 21.45 36.20 5.41
N THR A 138 21.29 35.83 6.69
CA THR A 138 21.67 36.67 7.83
C THR A 138 23.19 36.81 7.96
N TYR A 139 23.93 35.71 7.74
CA TYR A 139 25.39 35.69 7.74
C TYR A 139 25.95 36.58 6.61
N GLU A 140 25.44 36.46 5.39
CA GLU A 140 25.87 37.31 4.28
C GLU A 140 25.67 38.80 4.57
N LEU A 141 24.53 39.15 5.19
CA LEU A 141 24.25 40.53 5.58
C LEU A 141 25.25 41.04 6.62
N ALA A 142 25.67 40.19 7.56
CA ALA A 142 26.67 40.54 8.56
C ALA A 142 28.05 40.77 7.92
N CYS A 143 28.51 39.87 7.04
CA CYS A 143 29.76 40.02 6.30
C CYS A 143 29.78 41.33 5.51
N LYS A 144 28.70 41.64 4.77
CA LYS A 144 28.56 42.91 4.03
C LYS A 144 28.71 44.14 4.93
N ARG A 145 28.17 44.10 6.15
CA ARG A 145 28.29 45.22 7.12
C ARG A 145 29.69 45.38 7.68
N LEU A 146 30.43 44.28 7.81
CA LEU A 146 31.81 44.27 8.28
C LEU A 146 32.84 44.52 7.17
N GLY A 147 32.40 44.59 5.90
CA GLY A 147 33.29 44.69 4.74
C GLY A 147 33.99 43.37 4.42
N GLU A 148 33.50 42.26 4.95
CA GLU A 148 34.00 40.91 4.71
C GLU A 148 33.23 40.24 3.56
N GLN A 149 33.84 39.23 2.94
CA GLN A 149 33.18 38.38 1.95
C GLN A 149 32.69 37.10 2.64
N PRO A 150 31.43 36.70 2.43
CA PRO A 150 30.94 35.43 2.97
C PRO A 150 31.70 34.25 2.36
N GLU A 151 31.97 33.24 3.18
CA GLU A 151 32.55 31.99 2.71
C GLU A 151 31.59 31.28 1.75
N ASN A 152 32.15 30.62 0.72
CA ASN A 152 31.35 29.78 -0.17
C ASN A 152 30.97 28.49 0.58
N VAL A 153 29.69 28.33 0.89
CA VAL A 153 29.18 27.14 1.58
C VAL A 153 28.49 26.24 0.56
N ASP A 154 29.13 25.11 0.26
CA ASP A 154 28.62 24.12 -0.69
C ASP A 154 27.28 23.53 -0.23
N GLY A 155 26.36 23.33 -1.18
CA GLY A 155 25.08 22.65 -0.95
C GLY A 155 23.92 23.52 -0.45
N LEU A 156 24.07 24.85 -0.34
CA LEU A 156 22.96 25.78 -0.01
C LEU A 156 21.89 25.85 -1.11
N ASN A 157 22.31 25.78 -2.38
CA ASN A 157 21.41 25.88 -3.55
C ASN A 157 21.10 24.53 -4.20
N GLU A 158 21.90 23.49 -3.94
CA GLU A 158 21.78 22.17 -4.62
C GLU A 158 20.77 21.24 -3.93
N ARG A 159 20.40 21.49 -2.68
CA ARG A 159 19.55 20.58 -1.89
C ARG A 159 18.04 20.82 -2.03
N VAL A 160 17.64 21.75 -2.90
CA VAL A 160 16.22 22.07 -3.18
C VAL A 160 15.64 21.23 -4.34
N CYS A 161 16.49 20.52 -5.10
CA CYS A 161 16.08 19.84 -6.33
C CYS A 161 16.37 18.34 -6.30
N PHE A 162 15.73 17.57 -5.42
CA PHE A 162 15.56 16.12 -5.64
C PHE A 162 14.17 15.69 -5.16
N LEU A 163 13.21 15.80 -6.08
CA LEU A 163 12.03 14.96 -6.20
C LEU A 163 12.20 14.15 -7.48
#